data_AF-A0A172U4Q0-F1
#
_entry.id   AF-A0A172U4Q0-F1
#
_cell.length_a   1.000
_cell.length_b   1.000
_cell.length_c   1.000
_cell.angle_alpha   90.00
_cell.angle_beta   90.00
_cell.angle_gamma   90.00
#
_symmetry.space_group_name_H-M   'P 1'
#
loop_
_entity.id
_entity.type
_entity.pdbx_description
1 polymer ?
#
loop_
_entity_poly.entity_id
_entity_poly.type
_entity_poly.pdbx_seq_one_letter_code
_entity_poly.pdbx_strand_id
1 'polypeptide(L)' 'MHAIELPADIDQNHQIHLQLPDTVKAGKAKVIVMYEERAAQSSKPFTFGLFAGQIQISDDFDEPLPDSFWLEGKI' A
#
# COMPACT_ATOMS: atom_id res chain seq x y z
N MET A 1 19.88 -23.05 -17.93
CA MET A 1 19.51 -21.63 -18.15
C MET A 1 20.11 -20.82 -17.02
N HIS A 2 20.75 -19.69 -17.31
CA HIS A 2 21.29 -18.79 -16.30
C HIS A 2 20.42 -17.53 -16.23
N ALA A 3 20.20 -17.01 -15.03
CA ALA A 3 19.49 -15.77 -14.78
C ALA A 3 20.48 -14.70 -14.31
N ILE A 4 20.26 -13.45 -14.75
CA ILE A 4 21.02 -12.28 -14.32
C ILE A 4 19.97 -11.26 -13.87
N GLU A 5 20.15 -10.72 -12.68
CA GLU A 5 19.34 -9.61 -12.17
C GLU A 5 20.10 -8.32 -12.44
N LEU A 6 19.44 -7.37 -13.10
CA LEU A 6 19.99 -6.05 -13.41
C LEU A 6 19.05 -4.99 -12.84
N PRO A 7 19.55 -4.00 -12.09
CA PRO A 7 18.74 -2.86 -11.71
C PRO A 7 18.33 -2.10 -12.97
N ALA A 8 17.05 -1.78 -13.09
CA ALA A 8 16.53 -1.02 -14.21
C ALA A 8 15.30 -0.23 -13.80
N ASP A 9 15.19 0.99 -14.32
CA ASP A 9 14.03 1.84 -14.12
C ASP A 9 13.09 1.75 -15.33
N ILE A 10 11.79 1.83 -15.07
CA ILE A 10 10.78 2.07 -16.11
C ILE A 10 10.74 3.57 -16.33
N ASP A 11 11.11 4.02 -17.53
CA ASP A 11 11.14 5.44 -17.88
C ASP A 11 9.72 6.03 -18.10
N GLN A 12 9.64 7.33 -18.38
CA GLN A 12 8.37 8.03 -18.66
C GLN A 12 7.66 7.51 -19.91
N ASN A 13 8.37 6.82 -20.80
CA ASN A 13 7.83 6.22 -22.02
C ASN A 13 7.40 4.76 -21.82
N HIS A 14 7.44 4.26 -20.58
CA HIS A 14 7.16 2.87 -20.22
C HIS A 14 8.16 1.87 -20.82
N GLN A 15 9.43 2.27 -20.93
CA GLN A 15 10.52 1.46 -21.47
C GLN A 15 11.48 1.03 -20.37
N ILE A 16 12.08 -0.14 -20.56
CA ILE A 16 13.16 -0.66 -19.72
C ILE A 16 14.40 -0.79 -20.61
N HIS A 17 15.48 -0.10 -20.26
CA HIS A 17 16.77 -0.21 -20.94
C HIS A 17 17.69 -1.15 -20.15
N LEU A 18 18.02 -2.29 -20.74
CA LEU A 18 18.93 -3.28 -20.15
C LEU A 18 20.19 -3.39 -21.00
N GLN A 19 21.36 -3.20 -20.38
CA GLN A 19 22.65 -3.49 -21.00
C GLN A 19 23.24 -4.75 -20.39
N LEU A 20 23.40 -5.79 -21.21
CA LEU A 20 24.03 -7.03 -20.76
C LEU A 20 25.55 -6.82 -20.62
N PRO A 21 26.20 -7.44 -19.62
CA PRO A 21 27.65 -7.38 -19.50
C PRO A 21 28.34 -8.16 -20.63
N ASP A 22 29.59 -7.77 -20.95
CA ASP A 22 30.38 -8.35 -22.05
C ASP A 22 30.66 -9.85 -21.90
N THR A 23 30.44 -10.40 -20.71
CA THR A 23 30.57 -11.84 -20.41
C THR A 23 29.45 -12.68 -21.04
N VAL A 24 28.32 -12.06 -21.42
CA VAL A 24 27.19 -12.75 -22.05
C VAL A 24 27.42 -12.86 -23.55
N LYS A 25 27.51 -14.11 -24.04
CA LYS A 25 27.66 -14.39 -25.48
C LYS A 25 26.36 -14.12 -26.24
N ALA A 26 26.48 -13.70 -27.49
CA ALA A 26 25.35 -13.54 -28.40
C ALA A 26 24.55 -14.84 -28.56
N GLY A 27 23.23 -14.74 -28.44
CA GLY A 27 22.34 -15.89 -28.52
C GLY A 27 20.89 -15.52 -28.22
N LYS A 28 20.01 -16.53 -28.14
CA LYS A 28 18.62 -16.33 -27.73
C LYS A 28 18.53 -16.13 -26.22
N ALA A 29 17.79 -15.12 -25.79
CA ALA A 29 17.49 -14.86 -24.38
C ALA A 29 15.97 -14.85 -24.16
N LYS A 30 15.54 -15.26 -22.96
CA LYS A 30 14.17 -15.09 -22.48
C LYS A 30 14.17 -13.94 -21.48
N VAL A 31 13.31 -12.94 -21.71
CA VAL A 31 13.15 -11.79 -20.81
C VAL A 31 11.93 -12.02 -19.92
N ILE A 32 12.09 -11.82 -18.62
CA ILE A 32 11.01 -11.86 -17.62
C ILE A 32 11.10 -10.54 -16.85
N VAL A 33 10.01 -9.77 -16.82
CA VAL A 33 9.94 -8.49 -16.13
C VAL A 33 9.04 -8.64 -14.91
N MET A 34 9.56 -8.26 -13.75
CA MET A 34 8.82 -8.15 -12.50
C MET A 34 8.91 -6.69 -12.05
N TYR A 35 7.78 -6.06 -11.74
CA TYR A 35 7.74 -4.69 -11.26
C TYR A 35 6.72 -4.56 -10.14
N GLU A 36 6.98 -3.65 -9.21
CA GLU A 36 6.04 -3.33 -8.14
C GLU A 36 5.06 -2.28 -8.64
N GLU A 37 3.77 -2.57 -8.50
CA GLU A 37 2.73 -1.56 -8.71
C GLU A 37 2.78 -0.61 -7.52
N ARG A 38 3.33 0.60 -7.71
CA ARG A 38 3.12 1.67 -6.73
C ARG A 38 1.65 2.03 -6.79
N ALA A 39 0.89 1.54 -5.81
CA ALA A 39 -0.48 1.99 -5.58
C ALA A 39 -0.47 3.52 -5.63
N ALA A 40 -1.23 4.10 -6.56
CA ALA A 40 -1.38 5.54 -6.65
C ALA A 40 -1.79 6.02 -5.26
N GLN A 41 -0.91 6.75 -4.57
CA GLN A 41 -1.26 7.37 -3.31
C GLN A 41 -2.41 8.31 -3.63
N SER A 42 -3.62 7.89 -3.26
CA SER A 42 -4.81 8.72 -3.34
C SER A 42 -4.51 9.95 -2.49
N SER A 43 -4.12 11.04 -3.15
CA SER A 43 -3.85 12.34 -2.53
C SER A 43 -5.13 13.04 -2.09
N LYS A 44 -6.21 12.30 -1.84
CA LYS A 44 -7.45 12.87 -1.32
C LYS A 44 -7.09 13.59 -0.03
N PRO A 45 -7.22 14.93 0.01
CA PRO A 45 -6.93 15.66 1.22
C PRO A 45 -7.89 15.16 2.30
N PHE A 46 -7.33 14.82 3.47
CA PHE A 46 -8.12 14.47 4.64
C PHE A 46 -8.88 15.73 5.06
N THR A 47 -10.18 15.79 4.77
CA THR A 47 -11.02 16.91 5.22
C THR A 47 -11.24 16.77 6.72
N PHE A 48 -10.64 17.65 7.51
CA PHE A 48 -10.97 17.74 8.94
C PHE A 48 -12.43 18.17 9.11
N GLY A 49 -13.13 17.58 10.09
CA GLY A 49 -14.50 17.98 10.42
C GLY A 49 -15.59 17.32 9.58
N LEU A 50 -15.34 16.18 8.92
CA LEU A 50 -16.36 15.40 8.18
C LEU A 50 -17.66 15.13 8.96
N PHE A 51 -17.60 15.14 10.30
CA PHE A 51 -18.72 14.83 11.18
C PHE A 51 -19.00 15.95 12.20
N ALA A 52 -18.61 17.19 11.89
CA ALA A 52 -18.90 18.33 12.76
C ALA A 52 -20.42 18.45 13.01
N GLY A 53 -20.82 18.43 14.29
CA GLY A 53 -22.24 18.47 14.70
C GLY A 53 -23.03 17.18 14.50
N GLN A 54 -22.41 16.11 14.00
CA GLN A 54 -23.06 14.80 13.85
C GLN A 54 -22.71 13.82 15.00
N ILE A 55 -21.74 14.19 15.83
CA ILE A 55 -21.35 13.41 17.01
C ILE A 55 -22.00 14.06 18.23
N GLN A 56 -22.89 13.33 18.88
CA GLN A 56 -23.49 13.70 20.16
C GLN A 56 -22.96 12.76 21.22
N ILE A 57 -22.36 13.31 22.28
CA ILE A 57 -21.98 12.57 23.47
C ILE A 57 -23.27 12.37 24.28
N SER A 58 -23.48 11.15 24.77
CA SER A 58 -24.62 10.82 25.63
C SER A 58 -24.51 11.56 26.96
N ASP A 59 -25.65 11.94 27.54
CA ASP A 59 -25.69 12.71 28.79
C ASP A 59 -25.13 11.93 29.99
N ASP A 60 -25.07 10.60 29.87
CA ASP A 60 -24.55 9.66 30.88
C ASP A 60 -23.07 9.28 30.66
N PHE A 61 -22.34 9.96 29.77
CA PHE A 61 -20.97 9.59 29.42
C PHE A 61 -19.99 9.58 30.61
N ASP A 62 -20.20 10.48 31.58
CA ASP A 62 -19.38 10.57 32.78
C ASP A 62 -19.83 9.59 33.89
N GLU A 63 -20.94 8.88 33.69
CA GLU A 63 -21.43 7.91 34.67
C GLU A 63 -20.62 6.60 34.60
N PRO A 64 -20.40 5.93 35.75
CA PRO A 64 -19.74 4.64 35.74
C PRO A 64 -20.56 3.62 34.95
N LEU A 65 -19.88 2.81 34.15
CA LEU A 65 -20.53 1.72 33.40
C LEU A 65 -21.23 0.74 34.37
N PRO A 66 -22.45 0.28 34.04
CA PRO A 66 -23.21 -0.61 34.91
C PRO A 66 -22.53 -1.97 35.05
N ASP A 67 -22.78 -2.66 36.17
CA ASP A 67 -22.20 -3.98 36.45
C ASP A 67 -22.48 -5.02 35.35
N SER A 68 -23.64 -4.93 34.68
CA SER A 68 -23.98 -5.79 33.54
C SER A 68 -22.99 -5.68 32.38
N PHE A 69 -22.46 -4.48 32.12
CA PHE A 69 -21.43 -4.27 31.08
C PHE A 69 -20.18 -5.12 31.36
N TRP A 70 -19.76 -5.19 32.62
CA TRP A 70 -18.57 -5.92 33.03
C TRP A 70 -18.81 -7.43 33.16
N LEU A 71 -20.02 -7.84 33.55
CA LEU A 71 -20.30 -9.21 33.98
C LEU A 71 -20.93 -10.09 32.88
N GLU A 72 -21.53 -9.51 31.84
CA GLU A 72 -22.28 -10.28 30.84
C GLU A 72 -21.44 -10.72 29.62
N GLY A 73 -20.23 -10.19 29.46
CA GLY A 73 -19.25 -10.67 28.48
C GLY A 73 -19.69 -10.57 27.00
N LYS A 74 -20.67 -9.73 26.69
CA LYS A 74 -21.13 -9.49 25.32
C LYS A 74 -20.57 -8.16 24.83
N ILE A 75 -19.65 -8.25 23.87
CA ILE A 75 -19.15 -7.13 23.05
C ILE A 75 -19.96 -7.09 21.77
#